data_AF-A0A957XZT2-F1
#
_entry.id   AF-A0A957XZT2-F1
#
_cell.length_a   1.000
_cell.length_b   1.000
_cell.length_c   1.000
_cell.angle_alpha   90.00
_cell.angle_beta   90.00
_cell.angle_gamma   90.00
#
_symmetry.space_group_name_H-M   'P 1'
#
loop_
_entity.id
_entity.type
_entity.pdbx_description
1 polymer ?
#
loop_
_entity_poly.entity_id
_entity_poly.type
_entity_poly.pdbx_seq_one_letter_code
_entity_poly.pdbx_strand_id
1 'polypeptide(L)' 'HDYQTLLDAIDAHKLPRESYEWYLDLRKYGAQPHSGFGMGLERVLMWLCGLSHIREALPFPRLYRRYYP' A
#
# COMPACT_ATOMS: atom_id res chain seq x y z
N HIS A 1 13.22 -7.79 6.06
CA HIS A 1 14.39 -7.74 5.14
C HIS A 1 14.85 -9.12 4.78
N ASP A 2 14.84 -10.03 5.76
CA ASP A 2 15.16 -11.42 5.56
C ASP A 2 14.17 -12.12 4.61
N TYR A 3 14.73 -12.97 3.75
CA TYR A 3 14.01 -13.69 2.70
C TYR A 3 13.09 -14.77 3.29
N GLN A 4 13.55 -15.49 4.32
CA GLN A 4 12.77 -16.56 4.94
C GLN A 4 11.52 -16.01 5.63
N THR A 5 11.67 -14.90 6.34
CA THR A 5 10.55 -14.20 6.99
C THR A 5 9.43 -13.84 5.99
N LEU A 6 9.78 -13.45 4.76
CA LEU A 6 8.79 -13.12 3.73
C LEU A 6 8.11 -14.37 3.16
N LEU A 7 8.85 -15.47 2.99
CA LEU A 7 8.28 -16.75 2.56
C LEU A 7 7.28 -17.30 3.58
N ASP A 8 7.64 -17.28 4.86
CA ASP A 8 6.78 -17.76 5.94
C ASP A 8 5.48 -16.94 6.00
N ALA A 9 5.56 -15.63 5.79
CA ALA A 9 4.39 -14.75 5.74
C ALA A 9 3.49 -15.04 4.52
N ILE A 10 4.08 -15.25 3.34
CA ILE A 10 3.34 -15.62 2.11
C ILE A 10 2.58 -16.93 2.32
N ASP A 11 3.24 -17.94 2.90
CA ASP A 11 2.63 -19.24 3.16
C ASP A 11 1.53 -19.14 4.24
N ALA A 12 1.76 -18.37 5.31
CA ALA A 12 0.77 -18.12 6.37
C ALA A 12 -0.50 -17.44 5.85
N HIS A 13 -0.36 -16.50 4.91
CA HIS A 13 -1.47 -15.81 4.27
C HIS A 13 -2.03 -16.53 3.04
N LYS A 14 -1.51 -17.72 2.68
CA LYS A 14 -1.92 -18.53 1.53
C LYS A 14 -1.89 -17.75 0.21
N LEU A 15 -0.87 -16.92 0.04
CA LEU A 15 -0.71 -16.07 -1.14
C LEU A 15 0.01 -16.84 -2.26
N PRO A 16 -0.33 -16.60 -3.54
CA PRO A 16 0.32 -17.28 -4.67
C PRO A 16 1.77 -16.82 -4.82
N ARG A 17 2.74 -17.71 -4.55
CA ARG A 17 4.19 -17.40 -4.60
C ARG A 17 4.65 -16.80 -5.93
N GLU A 18 4.13 -17.31 -7.04
CA GLU A 18 4.47 -16.84 -8.40
C GLU A 18 4.25 -15.32 -8.58
N SER A 19 3.22 -14.76 -7.92
CA SER A 19 2.94 -13.32 -7.98
C SER A 19 3.95 -12.45 -7.24
N TYR A 20 4.73 -13.04 -6.34
CA TYR A 20 5.70 -12.36 -5.48
C TYR A 20 7.16 -12.72 -5.79
N GLU A 21 7.44 -13.61 -6.76
CA GLU A 21 8.80 -14.03 -7.11
C GLU A 21 9.72 -12.84 -7.38
N TRP A 22 9.25 -11.89 -8.21
CA TRP A 22 10.00 -10.66 -8.53
C TRP A 22 10.36 -9.85 -7.28
N TYR A 23 9.50 -9.84 -6.26
CA TYR A 23 9.68 -9.08 -5.03
C TYR A 23 10.64 -9.80 -4.07
N LEU A 24 10.54 -11.14 -4.02
CA LEU A 24 11.42 -12.00 -3.24
C LEU A 24 12.85 -11.99 -3.78
N ASP A 25 13.01 -11.92 -5.10
CA ASP A 25 14.31 -11.82 -5.78
C ASP A 25 15.12 -10.59 -5.34
N LEU A 26 14.45 -9.47 -5.07
CA LEU A 26 15.08 -8.26 -4.55
C LEU A 26 15.74 -8.46 -3.17
N ARG A 27 15.39 -9.52 -2.44
CA ARG A 27 15.92 -9.83 -1.11
C ARG A 27 16.95 -10.94 -1.11
N LYS A 28 17.10 -11.69 -2.20
CA LYS A 28 18.03 -12.83 -2.30
C LYS A 28 19.49 -12.42 -2.10
N TYR A 29 19.89 -11.25 -2.58
CA TYR A 29 21.28 -10.76 -2.52
C TYR A 29 21.57 -9.83 -1.34
N GLY A 30 20.69 -9.83 -0.34
CA GLY A 30 20.80 -8.97 0.82
C GLY A 30 20.15 -7.61 0.60
N ALA A 31 19.40 -7.16 1.61
CA ALA A 31 18.80 -5.85 1.62
C ALA A 31 18.99 -5.21 3.00
N GLN A 32 19.26 -3.90 3.00
CA GLN A 32 19.46 -3.16 4.24
C GLN A 32 18.17 -3.13 5.08
N PRO A 33 18.30 -3.09 6.42
CA PRO A 33 17.21 -2.76 7.31
C PRO A 33 16.59 -1.41 6.94
N HIS A 34 15.28 -1.39 6.78
CA HIS A 34 14.50 -0.23 6.36
C HIS A 34 13.10 -0.31 6.96
N SER A 35 12.51 0.85 7.20
CA SER A 35 11.10 0.98 7.54
C SER A 35 10.52 2.16 6.78
N GLY A 36 9.20 2.23 6.74
CA GLY A 36 8.49 3.32 6.09
C GLY A 36 7.03 3.30 6.51
N PHE A 37 6.35 4.40 6.28
CA PHE A 37 4.92 4.52 6.49
C PHE A 37 4.27 5.16 5.26
N GLY A 38 3.00 4.84 5.04
CA GLY A 38 2.16 5.48 4.03
C GLY A 38 1.22 6.49 4.68
N MET A 39 0.99 7.61 4.03
CA MET A 39 0.07 8.64 4.49
C MET A 39 -0.81 9.08 3.32
N GLY A 40 -2.13 8.93 3.48
CA GLY A 40 -3.10 9.37 2.47
C GLY A 40 -3.33 10.87 2.60
N LEU A 41 -2.86 11.66 1.63
CA LEU A 41 -2.93 13.12 1.65
C LEU A 41 -4.37 13.61 1.86
N GLU A 42 -5.32 13.04 1.13
CA GLU A 42 -6.72 13.43 1.17
C GLU A 42 -7.36 13.12 2.53
N ARG A 43 -6.93 12.02 3.18
CA ARG A 43 -7.37 11.67 4.53
C ARG A 43 -6.77 12.60 5.58
N VAL A 44 -5.52 13.01 5.39
CA VAL A 44 -4.88 14.02 6.26
C VAL A 44 -5.59 15.35 6.13
N LEU A 45 -5.88 15.81 4.91
CA LEU A 45 -6.63 17.04 4.68
C LEU A 45 -8.04 16.97 5.26
N MET A 46 -8.75 15.86 5.08
CA MET A 46 -10.06 15.64 5.67
C MET A 46 -10.02 15.78 7.20
N TRP A 47 -9.01 15.21 7.85
CA TRP A 47 -8.82 15.33 9.30
C TRP A 47 -8.45 16.75 9.72
N LEU A 48 -7.47 17.38 9.07
CA LEU A 48 -7.01 18.74 9.39
C LEU A 48 -8.11 19.79 9.22
N CYS A 49 -8.92 19.65 8.17
CA CYS A 49 -9.99 20.60 7.83
C CYS A 49 -11.35 20.22 8.45
N GLY A 50 -11.44 19.12 9.20
CA GLY A 50 -12.69 18.67 9.83
C GLY A 50 -13.79 18.29 8.83
N LEU A 51 -13.42 17.81 7.64
CA LEU A 51 -14.38 17.46 6.59
C LEU A 51 -15.11 16.16 6.92
N SER A 52 -16.40 16.10 6.56
CA SER A 52 -17.24 14.93 6.87
C SER A 52 -16.93 13.74 5.97
N HIS A 53 -16.50 14.00 4.72
CA HIS A 53 -16.22 12.97 3.74
C HIS A 53 -14.97 13.32 2.89
N ILE A 54 -14.15 12.30 2.57
CA ILE A 54 -12.92 12.42 1.76
C ILE A 54 -13.13 13.05 0.36
N ARG A 55 -14.38 13.07 -0.14
CA ARG A 55 -14.71 13.63 -1.47
C ARG A 55 -14.57 15.14 -1.47
N GLU A 56 -14.78 15.76 -0.31
CA GLU A 56 -14.67 17.20 -0.12
C GLU A 56 -13.19 17.65 -0.12
N ALA A 57 -12.25 16.72 0.08
CA ALA A 57 -10.81 17.00 0.02
C ALA A 57 -10.24 16.93 -1.41
N LEU A 58 -11.06 16.62 -2.42
CA LEU A 58 -10.64 16.37 -3.80
C LEU A 58 -11.47 17.18 -4.80
N PRO A 59 -10.86 17.90 -5.75
CA PRO A 59 -11.61 18.61 -6.79
C PRO A 59 -12.31 17.66 -7.78
N PHE A 60 -11.68 16.52 -8.11
CA PHE A 60 -12.20 15.52 -9.04
C PHE A 60 -12.14 14.12 -8.40
N PRO A 61 -13.09 13.77 -7.51
CA PRO A 61 -13.06 12.50 -6.80
C PRO A 61 -13.33 11.33 -7.76
N ARG A 62 -12.41 10.37 -7.82
CA ARG A 62 -12.64 9.11 -8.53
C ARG A 62 -13.53 8.21 -7.67
N LEU A 63 -14.69 7.84 -8.21
CA LEU A 63 -15.67 7.00 -7.53
C LEU A 63 -16.04 5.83 -8.43
N TYR A 64 -16.50 4.73 -7.82
CA TYR A 64 -16.97 3.56 -8.59
C TYR A 64 -18.01 3.92 -9.66
N ARG A 65 -18.90 4.88 -9.38
CA ARG A 65 -19.95 5.35 -10.31
C ARG A 65 -19.58 6.62 -11.10
N ARG A 66 -18.40 7.22 -10.88
CA ARG A 66 -17.98 8.47 -11.53
C ARG A 66 -16.56 8.32 -12.05
N TYR A 67 -16.45 8.13 -13.37
CA TYR A 67 -15.19 7.91 -14.06
C TYR A 67 -14.66 9.15 -14.81
N TYR A 68 -15.55 10.07 -15.22
CA TYR A 68 -15.19 11.30 -15.93
C TYR A 68 -15.57 12.54 -15.10
N PRO A 69 -14.81 13.64 -15.17
CA PRO A 69 -15.18 14.93 -14.58
C PRO A 69 -16.58 15.39 -14.95
#